data_AF-A0A7C8YCG5-F1
#
_entry.id   AF-A0A7C8YCG5-F1
#
_cell.length_a   1.000
_cell.length_b   1.000
_cell.length_c   1.000
_cell.angle_alpha   90.00
_cell.angle_beta   90.00
_cell.angle_gamma   90.00
#
_symmetry.space_group_name_H-M   'P 1'
#
loop_
_entity.id
_entity.type
_entity.pdbx_description
1 polymer ?
#
loop_
_entity_poly.entity_id
_entity_poly.type
_entity_poly.pdbx_seq_one_letter_code
_entity_poly.pdbx_strand_id
1 'polypeptide(L)'
;DELGAYQQIPTCSCLKEFSLSAFQEREKVHQFLLGFASNQFGAVRSNIPAIEPLPNLNKVYSMVLREERQQRISKGTEPRVAVEAAAFKASATGKPRLNTRPKCTHCQKLGHERHQCFKLVGYPPNWQHRRTNQ
;
A
#
# COMPACT_ATOMS: atom_id res chain seq x y z
N ASP A 1 -18.42 -8.67 33.87
CA ASP A 1 -17.67 -9.75 33.21
C ASP A 1 -17.12 -10.75 34.21
N GLU A 2 -17.92 -11.77 34.51
CA GLU A 2 -17.58 -12.83 35.48
C GLU A 2 -16.50 -13.80 34.95
N LEU A 3 -16.19 -13.74 33.65
CA LEU A 3 -15.16 -14.55 32.99
C LEU A 3 -13.73 -14.03 33.18
N GLY A 4 -13.56 -12.74 33.51
CA GLY A 4 -12.22 -12.17 33.78
C GLY A 4 -11.57 -12.71 35.07
N ALA A 5 -12.37 -13.28 35.97
CA ALA A 5 -11.90 -13.81 37.26
C ALA A 5 -11.20 -15.18 37.14
N TYR A 6 -11.34 -15.88 36.01
CA TYR A 6 -10.79 -17.23 35.80
C TYR A 6 -9.47 -17.26 35.00
N GLN A 7 -8.96 -16.12 34.54
CA GLN A 7 -7.65 -16.07 33.90
C GLN A 7 -6.55 -16.29 34.94
N GLN A 8 -6.02 -17.52 34.97
CA GLN A 8 -4.94 -17.89 35.87
C GLN A 8 -3.68 -17.11 35.50
N ILE A 9 -3.35 -16.19 36.38
CA ILE A 9 -2.12 -15.42 36.34
C ILE A 9 -0.97 -16.38 36.63
N PRO A 10 0.03 -16.52 35.74
CA PRO A 10 1.21 -17.30 36.07
C PRO A 10 1.99 -16.61 37.19
N THR A 11 1.81 -17.08 38.43
CA THR A 11 2.53 -16.62 39.62
C THR A 11 3.88 -17.35 39.71
N CYS A 12 4.84 -17.02 38.85
CA CYS A 12 6.21 -17.48 39.02
C CYS A 12 7.06 -16.38 39.64
N SER A 13 7.84 -16.73 40.68
CA SER A 13 8.88 -15.88 41.27
C SER A 13 10.00 -15.49 40.29
N CYS A 14 10.06 -16.15 39.13
CA CYS A 14 11.01 -15.90 38.05
C CYS A 14 10.65 -14.70 37.15
N LEU A 15 9.42 -14.20 37.22
CA LEU A 15 8.86 -13.22 36.29
C LEU A 15 8.89 -11.80 36.90
N LYS A 16 10.08 -11.20 36.94
CA LYS A 16 10.30 -9.85 37.49
C LYS A 16 9.62 -8.72 36.67
N GLU A 17 9.21 -8.99 35.43
CA GLU A 17 8.54 -8.03 34.53
C GLU A 17 7.17 -8.53 34.03
N PHE A 18 6.46 -9.32 34.82
CA PHE A 18 5.11 -9.74 34.42
C PHE A 18 4.10 -8.60 34.62
N SER A 19 3.62 -8.04 33.50
CA SER A 19 2.51 -7.10 33.49
C SER A 19 1.18 -7.83 33.28
N LEU A 20 0.34 -7.83 34.32
CA LEU A 20 -1.02 -8.37 34.26
C LEU A 20 -1.88 -7.72 33.18
N SER A 21 -1.77 -6.40 33.03
CA SER A 21 -2.52 -5.67 32.02
C SER A 21 -2.06 -6.04 30.61
N ALA A 22 -0.75 -6.22 30.38
CA ALA A 22 -0.23 -6.65 29.09
C ALA A 22 -0.69 -8.08 28.73
N PHE A 23 -0.74 -8.98 29.71
CA PHE A 23 -1.27 -10.33 29.52
C PHE A 23 -2.76 -10.32 29.15
N GLN A 24 -3.57 -9.53 29.88
CA GLN A 24 -4.99 -9.38 29.57
C GLN A 24 -5.23 -8.76 28.19
N GLU A 25 -4.45 -7.74 27.82
CA GLU A 25 -4.53 -7.14 26.49
C GLU A 25 -4.19 -8.13 25.38
N ARG A 26 -3.14 -8.95 25.59
CA ARG A 26 -2.79 -10.04 24.68
C ARG A 26 -3.94 -11.03 24.51
N GLU A 27 -4.57 -11.45 25.60
CA GLU A 27 -5.69 -12.38 25.48
C GLU A 27 -6.90 -11.77 24.77
N LYS A 28 -7.23 -10.50 25.06
CA LYS A 28 -8.29 -9.78 24.35
C LYS A 28 -8.05 -9.77 22.84
N VAL A 29 -6.80 -9.57 22.41
CA VAL A 29 -6.43 -9.63 20.99
C VAL A 29 -6.61 -11.04 20.43
N HIS A 30 -6.15 -12.08 21.13
CA HIS A 30 -6.35 -13.46 20.68
C HIS A 30 -7.82 -13.83 20.58
N GLN A 31 -8.63 -13.49 21.59
CA GLN A 31 -10.07 -13.75 21.60
C GLN A 31 -10.80 -12.99 20.49
N PHE A 32 -10.42 -11.74 20.25
CA PHE A 32 -10.91 -10.96 19.11
C PHE A 32 -10.57 -11.64 17.77
N LEU A 33 -9.33 -12.11 17.59
CA LEU A 33 -8.92 -12.80 16.37
C LEU A 33 -9.63 -14.14 16.16
N LEU A 34 -9.93 -14.87 17.25
CA LEU A 34 -10.70 -16.11 17.21
C LEU A 34 -12.13 -15.90 16.68
N GLY A 35 -12.72 -14.73 16.95
CA GLY A 35 -14.04 -14.35 16.46
C GLY A 35 -14.13 -14.13 14.94
N PHE A 36 -13.01 -13.98 14.23
CA PHE A 36 -13.02 -13.84 12.78
C PHE A 36 -13.19 -15.19 12.06
N ALA A 37 -14.15 -15.27 11.14
CA ALA A 37 -14.28 -16.40 10.23
C ALA A 37 -13.04 -16.50 9.31
N SER A 38 -12.52 -17.72 9.15
CA SER A 38 -11.27 -18.01 8.42
C SER A 38 -11.28 -17.56 6.96
N ASN A 39 -12.45 -17.56 6.32
CA ASN A 39 -12.64 -17.24 4.91
C ASN A 39 -12.59 -15.74 4.57
N GLN A 40 -12.77 -14.85 5.55
CA GLN A 40 -12.85 -13.40 5.31
C GLN A 40 -11.62 -12.65 5.82
N PHE A 41 -11.01 -13.09 6.92
CA PHE A 41 -9.88 -12.38 7.54
C PHE A 41 -8.69 -13.31 7.83
N GLY A 42 -8.50 -14.34 6.98
CA GLY A 42 -7.42 -15.31 7.13
C GLY A 42 -6.03 -14.66 7.25
N ALA A 43 -5.73 -13.66 6.43
CA ALA A 43 -4.46 -12.93 6.48
C ALA A 43 -4.24 -12.19 7.81
N VAL A 44 -5.29 -11.59 8.37
CA VAL A 44 -5.22 -10.89 9.66
C VAL A 44 -5.02 -11.90 10.80
N ARG A 45 -5.75 -13.02 10.79
CA ARG A 45 -5.60 -14.12 11.77
C ARG A 45 -4.20 -14.73 11.75
N SER A 46 -3.57 -14.89 10.59
CA SER A 46 -2.23 -15.48 10.47
C SER A 46 -1.11 -14.50 10.80
N ASN A 47 -1.26 -13.23 10.39
CA ASN A 47 -0.15 -12.28 10.43
C ASN A 47 -0.03 -11.54 11.76
N ILE A 48 -1.14 -11.23 12.43
CA ILE A 48 -1.11 -10.45 13.68
C ILE A 48 -0.37 -11.15 14.82
N PRO A 49 -0.55 -12.46 15.06
CA PRO A 49 0.20 -13.17 16.10
C PRO A 49 1.71 -13.20 15.88
N ALA A 50 2.18 -12.95 14.64
CA ALA A 50 3.60 -12.93 14.29
C ALA A 50 4.26 -11.55 14.49
N ILE A 51 3.51 -10.53 14.92
CA ILE A 51 4.04 -9.18 15.16
C ILE A 51 4.58 -9.09 16.59
N GLU A 52 5.84 -8.71 16.74
CA GLU A 52 6.48 -8.47 18.04
C GLU A 52 6.95 -7.00 18.16
N PRO A 53 6.52 -6.24 19.20
CA PRO A 53 5.55 -6.62 20.24
C PRO A 53 4.11 -6.69 19.70
N LEU A 54 3.29 -7.56 20.30
CA LEU A 54 1.91 -7.79 19.87
C LEU A 54 1.11 -6.46 19.89
N PRO A 55 0.43 -6.09 18.79
CA PRO A 55 -0.32 -4.86 18.73
C PRO A 55 -1.53 -4.89 19.68
N ASN A 56 -1.88 -3.74 20.26
CA ASN A 56 -3.09 -3.60 21.06
C ASN A 56 -4.37 -3.72 20.20
N LEU A 57 -5.51 -3.89 20.87
CA LEU A 57 -6.80 -4.13 20.22
C LEU A 57 -7.21 -3.03 19.21
N ASN A 58 -6.93 -1.76 19.54
CA ASN A 58 -7.24 -0.63 18.64
C ASN A 58 -6.44 -0.68 17.34
N LYS A 59 -5.17 -1.08 17.44
CA LYS A 59 -4.29 -1.25 16.28
C LYS A 59 -4.75 -2.44 15.44
N VAL A 60 -5.11 -3.55 16.08
CA VAL A 60 -5.68 -4.74 15.43
C VAL A 60 -6.95 -4.38 14.65
N TYR A 61 -7.86 -3.60 15.25
CA TYR A 61 -9.06 -3.10 14.56
C TYR A 61 -8.72 -2.27 13.32
N SER A 62 -7.74 -1.37 13.43
CA SER A 62 -7.27 -0.55 12.30
C SER A 62 -6.67 -1.41 11.17
N MET A 63 -6.01 -2.51 11.52
CA MET A 63 -5.46 -3.48 10.54
C MET A 63 -6.58 -4.23 9.81
N VAL A 64 -7.64 -4.63 10.53
CA VAL A 64 -8.82 -5.27 9.95
C VAL A 64 -9.51 -4.33 8.95
N LEU A 65 -9.73 -3.07 9.31
CA LEU A 65 -10.32 -2.07 8.41
C LEU A 65 -9.48 -1.88 7.14
N ARG A 66 -8.15 -1.88 7.27
CA ARG A 66 -7.24 -1.79 6.13
C ARG A 66 -7.34 -3.02 5.23
N GLU A 67 -7.37 -4.21 5.81
CA GLU A 67 -7.55 -5.47 5.09
C GLU A 67 -8.89 -5.49 4.34
N GLU A 68 -9.99 -5.11 4.98
CA GLU A 68 -11.31 -5.06 4.34
C GLU A 68 -11.30 -4.14 3.11
N ARG A 69 -10.73 -2.93 3.25
CA ARG A 69 -10.57 -1.99 2.13
C ARG A 69 -9.74 -2.61 1.01
N GLN A 70 -8.64 -3.29 1.34
CA GLN A 70 -7.78 -3.92 0.34
C GLN A 70 -8.46 -5.10 -0.37
N GLN A 71 -9.28 -5.88 0.34
CA GLN A 71 -10.07 -6.94 -0.27
C GLN A 71 -11.13 -6.39 -1.21
N ARG A 72 -11.81 -5.29 -0.86
CA ARG A 72 -12.78 -4.64 -1.74
C ARG A 72 -12.14 -4.11 -3.03
N ILE A 73 -10.95 -3.54 -2.94
CA ILE A 73 -10.16 -3.09 -4.11
C ILE A 73 -9.76 -4.29 -4.98
N SER A 74 -9.30 -5.37 -4.35
CA SER A 74 -8.88 -6.59 -5.05
C SER A 74 -10.05 -7.30 -5.75
N LYS A 75 -11.24 -7.30 -5.13
CA LYS A 75 -12.48 -7.87 -5.68
C LYS A 75 -13.18 -6.96 -6.69
N GLY A 76 -12.67 -5.74 -6.92
CA GLY A 76 -13.21 -4.80 -7.92
C GLY A 76 -14.58 -4.21 -7.56
N THR A 77 -15.00 -4.31 -6.30
CA THR A 77 -16.34 -3.89 -5.84
C THR A 77 -16.41 -2.40 -5.48
N GLU A 78 -15.27 -1.73 -5.29
CA GLU A 78 -15.21 -0.28 -5.03
C GLU A 78 -14.90 0.50 -6.32
N PRO A 79 -15.53 1.68 -6.52
CA PRO A 79 -15.09 2.59 -7.57
C PRO A 79 -13.65 2.99 -7.27
N ARG A 80 -12.72 2.56 -8.13
CA ARG A 80 -11.34 3.03 -8.07
C ARG A 80 -11.35 4.54 -8.24
N VAL A 81 -11.27 5.28 -7.13
CA VAL A 81 -10.77 6.65 -7.19
C VAL A 81 -9.32 6.50 -7.62
N ALA A 82 -9.10 6.69 -8.92
CA ALA A 82 -7.79 6.65 -9.54
C ALA A 82 -6.99 7.85 -9.02
N VAL A 83 -6.46 7.74 -7.80
CA VAL A 83 -5.30 8.53 -7.43
C VAL A 83 -4.18 7.97 -8.27
N GLU A 84 -3.77 8.75 -9.29
CA GLU A 84 -2.65 8.45 -10.17
C GLU A 84 -1.37 8.36 -9.33
N ALA A 85 -1.14 7.20 -8.70
CA ALA A 85 0.15 6.83 -8.14
C ALA A 85 1.05 6.41 -9.31
N ALA A 86 1.49 7.40 -10.07
CA ALA A 86 2.54 7.23 -11.06
C ALA A 86 3.87 7.00 -10.34
N ALA A 87 4.19 5.74 -9.99
CA ALA A 87 5.55 5.37 -9.64
C ALA A 87 5.81 3.86 -9.79
N PHE A 88 6.68 3.55 -10.74
CA PHE A 88 7.63 2.44 -10.72
C PHE A 88 7.11 1.02 -10.97
N LYS A 89 6.77 0.71 -12.23
CA LYS A 89 7.24 -0.53 -12.89
C LYS A 89 7.49 -0.27 -14.37
N ALA A 90 8.71 0.15 -14.68
CA ALA A 90 9.27 -0.06 -16.01
C ALA A 90 9.62 -1.55 -16.10
N SER A 91 8.81 -2.33 -16.84
CA SER A 91 9.26 -3.36 -17.78
C SER A 91 8.14 -4.35 -18.11
N ALA A 92 8.09 -4.70 -19.39
CA ALA A 92 7.41 -5.86 -19.96
C ALA A 92 5.88 -5.89 -19.82
N THR A 93 5.18 -5.20 -20.72
CA THR A 93 4.11 -5.79 -21.53
C THR A 93 3.68 -4.78 -22.59
N GLY A 94 3.88 -5.15 -23.86
CA GLY A 94 3.51 -4.33 -25.00
C GLY A 94 1.99 -4.16 -25.06
N LYS A 95 1.53 -2.93 -24.79
CA LYS A 95 0.28 -2.42 -25.37
C LYS A 95 0.68 -1.62 -26.61
N PRO A 96 -0.03 -1.74 -27.75
CA PRO A 96 0.22 -0.87 -28.89
C PRO A 96 -0.14 0.55 -28.43
N ARG A 97 0.86 1.35 -28.09
CA ARG A 97 0.67 2.80 -28.01
C ARG A 97 0.31 3.22 -29.43
N LEU A 98 -0.96 3.52 -29.66
CA LEU A 98 -1.37 4.35 -30.80
C LEU A 98 -0.37 5.50 -30.85
N ASN A 99 0.43 5.50 -31.90
CA ASN A 99 1.67 6.26 -32.00
C ASN A 99 1.34 7.72 -32.35
N THR A 100 0.45 8.35 -31.58
CA THR A 100 0.00 9.74 -31.75
C THR A 100 0.99 10.70 -31.11
N ARG A 101 2.30 10.51 -31.38
CA ARG A 101 3.28 11.55 -31.04
C ARG A 101 2.99 12.73 -31.96
N PRO A 102 2.60 13.91 -31.46
CA PRO A 102 2.24 15.04 -32.31
C PRO A 102 3.44 15.43 -33.18
N LYS A 103 3.20 15.59 -34.49
CA LYS A 103 4.21 16.07 -35.45
C LYS A 103 4.17 17.59 -35.47
N CYS A 104 5.31 18.22 -35.19
CA CYS A 104 5.42 19.66 -35.29
C CYS A 104 5.27 20.12 -36.75
N THR A 105 4.31 21.00 -37.03
CA THR A 105 4.10 21.55 -38.39
C THR A 105 5.25 22.44 -38.86
N HIS A 106 6.06 22.99 -37.95
CA HIS A 106 7.16 23.90 -38.29
C HIS A 106 8.50 23.17 -38.52
N CYS A 107 8.88 22.22 -37.66
CA CYS A 107 10.17 21.53 -37.79
C CYS A 107 10.05 20.07 -38.24
N GLN A 108 8.82 19.58 -38.44
CA GLN A 108 8.48 18.21 -38.83
C GLN A 108 8.97 17.09 -37.88
N LYS A 109 9.53 17.43 -36.72
CA LYS A 109 9.91 16.44 -35.70
C LYS A 109 8.71 16.00 -34.88
N LEU A 110 8.72 14.75 -34.45
CA LEU A 110 7.68 14.16 -33.59
C LEU A 110 7.94 14.49 -32.11
N GLY A 111 6.86 14.61 -31.34
CA GLY A 111 6.91 14.75 -29.88
C GLY A 111 6.70 16.18 -29.36
N HIS A 112 6.34 17.13 -30.22
CA HIS A 112 5.91 18.48 -29.80
C HIS A 112 5.03 19.14 -30.88
N GLU A 113 4.23 20.12 -30.49
CA GLU A 113 3.41 20.92 -31.41
C GLU A 113 4.09 22.24 -31.79
N ARG A 114 3.55 22.95 -32.77
CA ARG A 114 4.14 24.20 -33.31
C ARG A 114 4.52 25.21 -32.21
N HIS A 115 3.63 25.40 -31.24
CA HIS A 115 3.81 26.40 -30.18
C HIS A 115 4.92 26.05 -29.18
N GLN A 116 5.32 24.77 -29.10
CA GLN A 116 6.44 24.28 -28.27
C GLN A 116 7.70 24.02 -29.10
N CYS A 117 7.74 24.45 -30.36
CA CYS A 117 8.89 24.22 -31.21
C CYS A 117 10.06 25.08 -30.75
N PHE A 118 11.14 24.47 -30.28
CA PHE A 118 12.36 25.18 -29.90
C PHE A 118 12.97 26.03 -31.04
N LYS A 119 12.70 25.69 -32.31
CA LYS A 119 13.08 26.55 -33.45
C LYS A 119 12.27 27.85 -33.53
N LEU A 120 11.07 27.90 -32.95
CA LEU A 120 10.18 29.07 -32.90
C LEU A 120 10.30 29.82 -31.58
N VAL A 121 10.30 29.10 -30.45
CA VAL A 121 10.33 29.67 -29.09
C VAL A 121 11.74 30.06 -28.65
N GLY A 122 12.76 29.49 -29.30
CA GLY A 122 14.16 29.62 -28.89
C GLY A 122 14.61 28.46 -28.00
N TYR A 123 15.91 28.18 -28.03
CA TYR A 123 16.53 27.15 -27.20
C TYR A 123 16.92 27.76 -25.84
N PRO A 124 16.67 27.07 -24.71
CA PRO A 124 17.10 27.56 -23.41
C PRO A 124 18.64 27.62 -23.32
N PRO A 125 19.19 28.49 -22.46
CA PRO A 125 20.63 28.80 -22.43
C PRO A 125 21.55 27.59 -22.17
N ASN A 126 21.02 26.50 -21.60
CA ASN A 126 21.78 25.28 -21.29
C ASN A 126 21.46 24.11 -22.24
N TRP A 127 20.98 24.38 -23.45
CA TRP A 127 20.55 23.33 -24.38
C TRP A 127 21.75 22.60 -25.01
N GLN A 128 22.09 21.43 -24.46
CA GLN A 128 23.14 20.57 -25.02
C GLN A 128 22.62 19.84 -26.26
N HIS A 129 23.21 20.12 -27.42
CA HIS A 129 22.95 19.35 -28.64
C HIS A 129 23.49 17.92 -28.50
N ARG A 130 22.65 16.97 -28.08
CA ARG A 130 22.91 15.56 -28.38
C ARG A 130 22.73 15.35 -29.88
N ARG A 131 23.84 15.28 -30.62
CA ARG A 131 23.84 14.74 -31.98
C ARG A 131 23.28 13.34 -31.91
N THR A 132 22.07 13.14 -32.43
CA THR A 132 21.56 11.80 -32.70
C THR A 132 22.13 11.44 -34.06
N ASN A 133 23.08 10.52 -34.09
CA ASN A 133 23.63 9.98 -35.34
C ASN A 133 22.48 9.48 -36.21
N GLN A 134 22.54 9.88 -37.48
CA GLN A 134 21.81 9.27 -38.56
C GLN A 134 22.44 7.93 -38.92
#